data_AF-M5B282-F1
#
_entry.id   AF-M5B282-F1
#
_cell.length_a   1.000
_cell.length_b   1.000
_cell.length_c   1.000
_cell.angle_alpha   90.00
_cell.angle_beta   90.00
_cell.angle_gamma   90.00
#
_symmetry.space_group_name_H-M   'P 1'
#
loop_
_entity.id
_entity.type
_entity.pdbx_description
1 polymer ?
#
loop_
_entity_poly.entity_id
_entity_poly.type
_entity_poly.pdbx_seq_one_letter_code
_entity_poly.pdbx_strand_id
1 'polypeptide(L)' 'ADEDKKLINFILTNGQCCWRAVPKLAGLLRCGKSCRLRWTNYLRPDLKRGLLSENEEKMVIDLHAQLGNRWSKIASHL' A
#
# COMPACT_ATOMS: atom_id res chain seq x y z
N ALA A 1 14.93 -5.37 4.11
CA ALA A 1 15.55 -4.02 4.11
C ALA A 1 16.16 -3.67 2.75
N ASP A 2 17.08 -4.48 2.19
CA ASP A 2 17.68 -4.19 0.88
C ASP A 2 16.68 -4.24 -0.29
N GLU A 3 15.85 -5.29 -0.36
CA GLU A 3 14.79 -5.41 -1.38
C GLU A 3 13.78 -4.25 -1.30
N ASP A 4 13.43 -3.78 -0.10
CA ASP A 4 12.52 -2.66 0.10
C ASP A 4 13.13 -1.36 -0.45
N LYS A 5 14.43 -1.11 -0.22
CA LYS A 5 15.13 0.07 -0.76
C LYS A 5 15.16 0.05 -2.29
N LYS A 6 15.45 -1.12 -2.88
CA LYS A 6 15.41 -1.30 -4.35
C LYS A 6 14.02 -1.00 -4.91
N LEU A 7 12.97 -1.52 -4.27
CA LEU A 7 11.59 -1.27 -4.67
C LEU A 7 11.21 0.21 -4.54
N ILE A 8 11.57 0.85 -3.42
CA ILE A 8 11.31 2.28 -3.20
C ILE A 8 12.01 3.13 -4.25
N ASN A 9 13.33 2.96 -4.41
CA ASN A 9 14.13 3.74 -5.35
C ASN A 9 13.61 3.57 -6.78
N PHE A 10 13.27 2.35 -7.18
CA PHE A 10 12.72 2.08 -8.51
C PHE A 10 11.41 2.83 -8.75
N ILE A 11 10.44 2.74 -7.82
CA ILE A 11 9.13 3.38 -7.96
C ILE A 11 9.22 4.91 -7.90
N LEU A 12 10.07 5.46 -7.01
CA LEU A 12 10.27 6.91 -6.94
C LEU A 12 10.94 7.47 -8.19
N THR A 13 11.84 6.71 -8.83
CA THR A 13 12.56 7.17 -10.03
C THR A 13 11.73 6.99 -11.32
N ASN A 14 10.99 5.88 -11.45
CA ASN A 14 10.31 5.51 -12.70
C ASN A 14 8.79 5.73 -12.65
N GLY A 15 8.25 6.12 -11.50
CA GLY A 15 6.81 6.14 -11.26
C GLY A 15 6.21 4.74 -11.10
N GLN A 16 4.89 4.71 -10.89
CA GLN A 16 4.15 3.47 -10.71
C GLN A 16 3.79 2.88 -12.08
N CYS A 17 4.46 1.79 -12.47
CA CYS A 17 4.27 1.13 -13.75
C CYS A 17 3.58 -0.24 -13.62
N CYS A 18 3.54 -1.01 -14.70
CA CYS A 18 3.01 -2.37 -14.68
C CYS A 18 3.77 -3.24 -13.67
N TRP A 19 3.12 -3.58 -12.56
CA TRP A 19 3.71 -4.38 -11.47
C TRP A 19 4.33 -5.71 -11.92
N ARG A 20 3.86 -6.29 -13.03
CA ARG A 20 4.47 -7.52 -13.60
C ARG A 20 5.92 -7.32 -14.02
N ALA A 21 6.30 -6.13 -14.48
CA ALA A 21 7.66 -5.82 -14.94
C ALA A 21 8.56 -5.32 -13.79
N VAL A 22 7.98 -4.72 -12.74
CA VAL A 22 8.72 -4.12 -11.62
C VAL A 22 9.80 -5.04 -11.03
N PRO A 23 9.55 -6.33 -10.70
CA PRO A 23 10.58 -7.14 -10.06
C PRO A 23 11.81 -7.32 -10.95
N LYS A 24 11.60 -7.60 -12.25
CA LYS A 24 12.70 -7.77 -13.20
C LYS A 24 13.50 -6.49 -13.38
N LEU A 25 12.82 -5.35 -13.51
CA LEU A 25 13.47 -4.06 -13.74
C LEU A 25 14.17 -3.50 -12.48
N ALA A 26 13.63 -3.78 -11.30
CA ALA A 26 14.20 -3.37 -10.02
C ALA A 26 15.27 -4.35 -9.48
N GLY A 27 15.56 -5.44 -10.21
CA GLY A 27 16.52 -6.46 -9.76
C GLY A 27 16.06 -7.24 -8.52
N LEU A 28 14.75 -7.48 -8.39
CA LEU A 28 14.13 -8.20 -7.28
C LEU A 28 13.77 -9.63 -7.69
N LEU A 29 14.08 -10.59 -6.82
CA LEU A 29 13.72 -12.00 -6.98
C LEU A 29 12.30 -12.27 -6.45
N ARG A 30 11.33 -11.47 -6.90
CA ARG A 30 9.93 -11.50 -6.44
C ARG A 30 8.96 -11.49 -7.61
N CYS A 31 7.69 -11.73 -7.32
CA CYS A 31 6.62 -11.57 -8.31
C CYS A 31 5.99 -10.18 -8.21
N GLY A 32 5.40 -9.71 -9.31
CA GLY A 32 4.79 -8.37 -9.36
C GLY A 32 3.69 -8.15 -8.32
N LYS A 33 2.90 -9.19 -8.03
CA LYS A 33 1.86 -9.15 -6.98
C LYS A 33 2.47 -8.85 -5.60
N SER A 34 3.60 -9.48 -5.27
CA SER A 34 4.29 -9.26 -4.00
C SER A 34 4.83 -7.83 -3.91
N CYS A 35 5.49 -7.34 -4.95
CA CYS A 35 5.96 -5.94 -5.00
C CYS A 35 4.82 -4.93 -4.84
N ARG A 36 3.69 -5.15 -5.53
CA ARG A 36 2.49 -4.29 -5.40
C ARG A 36 1.97 -4.25 -3.97
N LEU A 37 1.79 -5.42 -3.35
CA LEU A 37 1.31 -5.52 -1.97
C LEU A 37 2.28 -4.85 -1.00
N ARG A 38 3.58 -5.09 -1.17
CA ARG A 38 4.62 -4.51 -0.32
C ARG A 38 4.63 -2.99 -0.40
N TRP A 39 4.57 -2.44 -1.61
CA TRP A 39 4.47 -0.99 -1.82
C TRP A 39 3.20 -0.42 -1.18
N THR A 40 2.03 -0.95 -1.55
CA THR A 40 0.73 -0.39 -1.15
C THR A 40 0.51 -0.42 0.35
N ASN A 41 0.94 -1.49 1.01
CA ASN A 41 0.61 -1.72 2.42
C ASN A 41 1.72 -1.32 3.40
N TYR A 42 2.95 -1.08 2.91
CA TYR A 42 4.08 -0.84 3.81
C TYR A 42 5.04 0.25 3.37
N LEU A 43 5.39 0.36 2.09
CA LEU A 43 6.50 1.23 1.67
C LEU A 43 6.05 2.59 1.13
N ARG A 44 4.78 2.72 0.73
CA ARG A 44 4.24 3.96 0.17
C ARG A 44 4.37 5.12 1.18
N PRO A 45 4.96 6.28 0.81
CA PRO A 45 5.24 7.37 1.75
C PRO A 45 4.00 8.01 2.39
N ASP A 46 2.91 8.15 1.62
CA ASP A 46 1.63 8.72 2.08
C ASP A 46 0.79 7.74 2.91
N LEU A 47 1.31 6.55 3.20
CA LEU A 47 0.64 5.61 4.10
C LEU A 47 0.77 6.11 5.55
N LYS A 48 -0.34 6.57 6.12
CA LYS A 48 -0.45 6.88 7.56
C LYS A 48 -0.13 5.62 8.37
N ARG A 49 0.78 5.76 9.34
CA ARG A 49 1.14 4.70 10.30
C ARG A 49 0.91 5.22 11.71
N GLY A 50 0.33 4.40 12.56
CA GLY A 50 0.05 4.75 13.94
C GLY A 50 -1.37 4.36 14.34
N LEU A 51 -1.76 4.82 15.52
CA LEU A 51 -3.13 4.71 16.00
C LEU A 51 -4.05 5.63 15.19
N LEU A 52 -5.30 5.21 15.03
CA LEU A 52 -6.34 6.07 14.48
C LEU A 52 -6.70 7.14 15.52
N SER A 53 -7.05 8.32 15.05
CA SER A 53 -7.72 9.31 15.91
C SER A 53 -9.14 8.84 16.26
N GLU A 54 -9.70 9.34 17.36
CA GLU A 54 -11.08 9.02 17.79
C GLU A 54 -12.11 9.24 16.65
N ASN A 55 -11.91 10.30 15.85
CA ASN A 55 -12.74 10.59 14.69
C ASN A 55 -12.59 9.53 13.58
N GLU A 56 -11.36 9.10 13.29
CA GLU A 56 -11.10 8.05 12.31
C GLU A 56 -11.65 6.70 12.78
N GLU A 57 -11.54 6.37 14.07
CA GLU A 57 -12.14 5.16 14.65
C GLU A 57 -13.66 5.15 14.50
N LYS A 58 -14.31 6.26 14.86
CA LYS A 58 -15.77 6.41 14.69
C LYS A 58 -16.17 6.26 13.23
N MET A 59 -15.42 6.88 12.31
CA MET A 59 -15.69 6.77 10.88
C MET A 59 -15.52 5.32 10.39
N VAL A 60 -14.51 4.58 10.87
CA VAL A 60 -14.34 3.16 10.55
C VAL A 60 -15.54 2.33 11.00
N ILE A 61 -16.04 2.56 12.22
CA ILE A 61 -17.21 1.86 12.76
C ILE A 61 -18.46 2.16 11.92
N ASP A 62 -18.73 3.44 11.64
CA ASP A 62 -19.89 3.88 10.88
C ASP A 62 -19.87 3.33 9.44
N LEU A 63 -18.70 3.37 8.79
CA LEU A 63 -18.52 2.82 7.44
C LEU A 63 -18.61 1.29 7.43
N HIS A 64 -18.12 0.61 8.46
CA HIS A 64 -18.25 -0.85 8.57
C HIS A 64 -19.70 -1.26 8.75
N ALA A 65 -20.49 -0.54 9.57
CA ALA A 65 -21.92 -0.79 9.73
C ALA A 65 -22.68 -0.64 8.40
N GLN A 66 -22.29 0.30 7.54
CA GLN A 66 -22.94 0.55 6.24
C GLN A 66 -22.46 -0.38 5.12
N LEU A 67 -21.16 -0.69 5.08
CA LEU A 67 -20.52 -1.37 3.93
C LEU A 67 -20.17 -2.84 4.22
N GLY A 68 -20.17 -3.25 5.49
CA GLY A 68 -19.65 -4.53 5.96
C GLY A 68 -18.14 -4.65 5.79
N ASN A 69 -17.65 -5.86 5.54
CA ASN A 69 -16.21 -6.18 5.45
C ASN A 69 -15.50 -5.69 4.17
N ARG A 70 -15.96 -4.58 3.56
CA ARG A 70 -15.37 -3.99 2.35
C ARG A 70 -14.20 -3.07 2.69
N TRP A 71 -13.18 -3.61 3.37
CA TRP A 71 -12.05 -2.85 3.91
C TRP A 71 -11.32 -1.97 2.89
N SER A 72 -11.17 -2.42 1.64
CA SER A 72 -10.55 -1.58 0.60
C SER A 72 -11.35 -0.32 0.28
N LYS A 73 -12.69 -0.36 0.40
CA LYS A 73 -13.56 0.80 0.21
C LYS A 73 -13.53 1.69 1.46
N ILE A 74 -13.61 1.10 2.65
CA ILE A 74 -13.49 1.84 3.91
C ILE A 74 -12.17 2.61 3.97
N ALA A 75 -11.05 1.95 3.65
CA ALA A 75 -9.73 2.55 3.63
C ALA A 75 -9.56 3.69 2.61
N SER A 76 -10.40 3.76 1.57
CA SER A 76 -10.37 4.90 0.62
C SER A 76 -11.01 6.18 1.16
N HIS A 77 -11.70 6.11 2.31
CA HIS A 77 -12.29 7.26 3.01
C HIS A 77 -11.41 7.80 4.15
N LEU A 78 -10.27 7.16 4.47
CA LEU A 78 -9.38 7.47 5.59
C LEU A 78 -8.09 8.20 5.17
#